data_AF-A0A8D8BI13-F1
#
_entry.id   AF-A0A8D8BI13-F1
#
_cell.length_a   1.000
_cell.length_b   1.000
_cell.length_c   1.000
_cell.angle_alpha   90.00
_cell.angle_beta   90.00
_cell.angle_gamma   90.00
#
_symmetry.space_group_name_H-M   'P 1'
#
loop_
_entity.id
_entity.type
_entity.pdbx_description
1 polymer ?
#
loop_
_entity_poly.entity_id
_entity_poly.type
_entity_poly.pdbx_seq_one_letter_code
_entity_poly.pdbx_strand_id
1 'polypeptide(L)'
;MADAAARQLQYEYKANSNLVLQADVRLIERPRRDEATGEVLSLVGKLDGTKMGDRHQRTKPEKTEERKAKRQKRDEAQYDFNSMKGATLLSEGIDEMVGIVYRPKTQETRQTYEVLLSFIQEAIGDQPRDILCGAADEILAVLKNDKLKDRERKREI
;
A
#
# COMPACT_ATOMS: atom_id res chain seq x y z
N MET A 1 12.66 -11.85 17.63
CA MET A 1 12.84 -13.24 17.16
C MET A 1 14.08 -13.40 16.27
N ALA A 2 14.40 -12.47 15.35
CA ALA A 2 15.60 -12.56 14.51
C ALA A 2 16.94 -12.53 15.30
N ASP A 3 17.06 -11.71 16.35
CA ASP A 3 18.29 -11.63 17.16
C ASP A 3 18.61 -12.88 17.97
N ALA A 4 17.61 -13.72 18.27
CA ALA A 4 17.81 -14.99 18.96
C ALA A 4 18.36 -16.05 18.01
N ALA A 5 17.86 -16.07 16.77
CA ALA A 5 18.35 -16.95 15.71
C ALA A 5 19.80 -16.62 15.32
N ALA A 6 20.14 -15.33 15.19
CA ALA A 6 21.50 -14.90 14.89
C ALA A 6 22.51 -15.30 15.97
N ARG A 7 22.14 -15.20 17.26
CA ARG A 7 22.96 -15.70 18.38
C ARG A 7 23.08 -17.22 18.37
N GLN A 8 22.01 -17.95 18.10
CA GLN A 8 22.07 -19.42 18.02
C GLN A 8 23.01 -19.89 16.90
N LEU A 9 23.02 -19.22 15.75
CA LEU A 9 23.95 -19.52 14.65
C LEU A 9 25.41 -19.21 15.01
N GLN A 10 25.66 -18.15 15.79
CA GLN A 10 27.02 -17.80 16.24
C GLN A 10 27.58 -18.78 17.30
N TYR A 11 26.72 -19.39 18.11
CA TYR A 11 27.10 -20.36 19.14
C TYR A 11 26.82 -21.81 18.74
N GLU A 12 26.50 -22.07 17.48
CA GLU A 12 26.25 -23.43 17.00
C GLU A 12 27.50 -24.29 17.22
N TYR A 13 27.31 -25.42 17.88
CA TYR A 13 28.38 -26.33 18.28
C TYR A 13 29.20 -26.82 17.07
N LYS A 14 28.56 -26.90 15.89
CA LYS A 14 29.19 -27.25 14.61
C LYS A 14 30.23 -26.24 14.13
N ALA A 15 30.04 -24.95 14.43
CA ALA A 15 30.98 -23.89 14.06
C ALA A 15 32.17 -23.81 15.05
N ASN A 16 31.94 -24.22 16.30
CA ASN A 16 32.92 -24.10 17.38
C ASN A 16 33.70 -25.40 17.67
N SER A 17 33.28 -26.55 17.12
CA SER A 17 33.86 -27.86 17.49
C SER A 17 35.32 -28.05 17.09
N ASN A 18 35.82 -27.30 16.11
CA ASN A 18 37.20 -27.40 15.61
C ASN A 18 38.02 -26.13 15.90
N LEU A 19 37.49 -25.18 16.67
CA LEU A 19 38.15 -23.92 16.94
C LEU A 19 39.23 -24.09 18.02
N VAL A 20 40.47 -24.27 17.58
CA VAL A 20 41.63 -24.28 18.47
C VAL A 20 42.02 -22.83 18.76
N LEU A 21 41.59 -22.32 19.92
CA LEU A 21 41.89 -20.94 20.34
C LEU A 21 43.37 -20.73 20.67
N GLN A 22 44.07 -21.79 21.10
CA GLN A 22 45.49 -21.76 21.41
C GLN A 22 46.12 -23.06 20.91
N ALA A 23 46.88 -22.96 19.81
CA ALA A 23 47.73 -24.04 19.35
C ALA A 23 48.95 -24.17 20.27
N ASP A 24 49.52 -25.38 20.37
CA ASP A 24 50.67 -25.65 21.23
C ASP A 24 51.91 -24.89 20.72
N VAL A 25 52.23 -23.75 21.35
CA VAL A 25 53.17 -22.71 20.87
C VAL A 25 54.64 -23.15 20.88
N ARG A 26 54.91 -24.42 21.20
CA ARG A 26 56.26 -25.00 21.26
C ARG A 26 56.80 -25.40 19.88
N LEU A 27 55.92 -25.65 18.90
CA LEU A 27 56.27 -26.10 17.55
C LEU A 27 56.03 -25.03 16.45
N ILE A 28 55.59 -23.82 16.82
CA ILE A 28 55.25 -22.74 15.89
C ILE A 28 56.31 -21.63 16.01
N GLU A 29 56.76 -21.08 14.88
CA GLU A 29 57.58 -19.86 14.88
C GLU A 29 56.81 -18.74 15.59
N ARG A 30 57.35 -18.24 16.70
CA ARG A 30 56.71 -17.17 17.46
C ARG A 30 56.50 -15.97 16.53
N PRO A 31 55.27 -15.48 16.36
CA PRO A 31 55.01 -14.22 15.69
C PRO A 31 55.90 -13.12 16.29
N ARG A 32 56.42 -12.21 15.47
CA ARG A 32 57.24 -11.11 16.00
C ARG A 32 56.38 -10.35 17.02
N ARG A 33 57.02 -9.90 18.10
CA ARG A 33 56.36 -9.28 19.25
C ARG A 33 55.47 -8.07 18.90
N ASP A 34 55.66 -7.52 17.71
CA ASP A 34 54.98 -6.33 17.18
C ASP A 34 53.96 -6.63 16.07
N GLU A 35 53.61 -7.90 15.81
CA GLU A 35 52.59 -8.27 14.82
C GLU A 35 51.18 -8.22 15.42
N ALA A 36 50.25 -7.53 14.74
CA ALA A 36 48.86 -7.46 15.15
C ALA A 36 48.16 -8.81 14.95
N THR A 37 47.88 -9.52 16.04
CA THR A 37 47.32 -10.89 16.05
C THR A 37 45.87 -11.00 15.58
N GLY A 38 45.17 -9.87 15.36
CA GLY A 38 43.77 -9.84 14.96
C GLY A 38 42.79 -10.36 16.03
N GLU A 39 43.29 -10.68 17.22
CA GLU A 39 42.49 -11.17 18.34
C GLU A 39 41.61 -10.05 18.92
N VAL A 40 40.39 -10.41 19.32
CA VAL A 40 39.46 -9.47 19.97
C VAL A 40 39.95 -9.18 21.40
N LEU A 41 40.21 -7.90 21.69
CA LEU A 41 40.65 -7.47 23.01
C LEU A 41 39.49 -6.91 23.82
N SER A 42 39.58 -7.05 25.14
CA SER A 42 38.66 -6.40 26.08
C SER A 42 38.62 -4.88 25.88
N LEU A 43 37.43 -4.31 26.05
CA LEU A 43 37.14 -2.87 25.99
C LEU A 43 37.25 -2.17 27.35
N VAL A 44 37.55 -2.89 28.44
CA VAL A 44 37.75 -2.30 29.77
C VAL A 44 38.89 -1.27 29.70
N GLY A 45 38.60 -0.01 30.06
CA GLY A 45 39.54 1.11 29.97
C GLY A 45 39.81 1.65 28.56
N LYS A 46 39.08 1.18 27.54
CA LYS A 46 39.19 1.64 26.14
C LYS A 46 37.92 2.34 25.62
N LEU A 47 36.98 2.61 26.52
CA LEU A 47 35.70 3.27 26.20
C LEU A 47 35.74 4.78 26.44
N ASP A 48 36.88 5.33 26.85
CA ASP A 48 37.06 6.76 27.09
C ASP A 48 36.76 7.56 25.81
N GLY A 49 35.80 8.48 25.91
CA GLY A 49 35.34 9.28 24.78
C GLY A 49 34.21 8.67 23.95
N THR A 50 33.77 7.43 24.23
CA THR A 50 32.59 6.84 23.59
C THR A 50 31.43 6.76 24.57
N LYS A 51 30.27 7.34 24.19
CA LYS A 51 29.04 7.21 24.97
C LYS A 51 28.17 6.09 24.42
N MET A 52 27.39 5.44 25.28
CA MET A 52 26.36 4.52 24.82
C MET A 52 25.35 5.26 23.93
N GLY A 53 25.21 4.78 22.68
CA GLY A 53 24.31 5.37 21.68
C GLY A 53 24.93 6.45 20.78
N ASP A 54 26.22 6.74 20.90
CA ASP A 54 26.88 7.84 20.17
C ASP A 54 26.83 7.69 18.62
N ARG A 55 26.75 6.45 18.14
CA ARG A 55 26.56 6.11 16.70
C ARG A 55 25.23 5.44 16.39
N HIS A 56 24.27 5.49 17.30
CA HIS A 56 22.97 4.85 17.06
C HIS A 56 22.16 5.64 16.02
N GLN A 57 21.70 4.95 14.96
CA GLN A 57 20.85 5.54 13.92
C GLN A 57 19.48 4.86 13.89
N ARG A 58 18.42 5.65 13.79
CA ARG A 58 17.06 5.15 13.55
C ARG A 58 16.83 5.03 12.05
N THR A 59 16.50 3.83 11.59
CA THR A 59 16.11 3.61 10.19
C THR A 59 14.61 3.83 10.03
N LYS A 60 14.22 4.33 8.84
CA LYS A 60 12.81 4.34 8.43
C LYS A 60 12.42 2.91 8.02
N PRO A 61 11.17 2.49 8.22
CA PRO A 61 10.70 1.20 7.75
C PRO A 61 10.90 1.08 6.23
N GLU A 62 11.56 0.01 5.82
CA GLU A 62 11.75 -0.33 4.42
C GLU A 62 10.39 -0.58 3.75
N LYS A 63 10.25 -0.16 2.48
CA LYS A 63 9.06 -0.38 1.64
C LYS A 63 7.76 0.30 2.13
N THR A 64 7.88 1.45 2.77
CA THR A 64 6.70 2.28 3.14
C THR A 64 5.86 2.66 1.94
N GLU A 65 6.48 3.09 0.85
CA GLU A 65 5.78 3.50 -0.37
C GLU A 65 5.10 2.31 -1.07
N GLU A 66 5.74 1.15 -1.16
CA GLU A 66 5.13 -0.06 -1.72
C GLU A 66 3.93 -0.55 -0.89
N ARG A 67 4.02 -0.47 0.44
CA ARG A 67 2.91 -0.82 1.34
C ARG A 67 1.75 0.14 1.22
N LYS A 68 2.01 1.45 1.07
CA LYS A 68 0.98 2.47 0.83
C LYS A 68 0.26 2.23 -0.50
N ALA A 69 1.00 2.01 -1.59
CA ALA A 69 0.41 1.75 -2.90
C ALA A 69 -0.45 0.48 -2.92
N LYS A 70 0.01 -0.61 -2.26
CA LYS A 70 -0.80 -1.83 -2.10
C LYS A 70 -2.05 -1.61 -1.28
N ARG A 71 -1.98 -0.77 -0.25
CA ARG A 71 -3.13 -0.43 0.60
C ARG A 71 -4.15 0.41 -0.18
N GLN A 72 -3.72 1.42 -0.92
CA GLN A 72 -4.60 2.25 -1.76
C GLN A 72 -5.37 1.41 -2.78
N LYS A 73 -4.69 0.53 -3.53
CA LYS A 73 -5.34 -0.38 -4.49
C LYS A 73 -6.36 -1.31 -3.83
N ARG A 74 -6.06 -1.78 -2.61
CA ARG A 74 -7.01 -2.62 -1.84
C ARG A 74 -8.22 -1.81 -1.40
N ASP A 75 -8.02 -0.59 -0.92
CA ASP A 75 -9.08 0.27 -0.41
C ASP A 75 -10.01 0.73 -1.55
N GLU A 76 -9.47 1.01 -2.75
CA GLU A 76 -10.26 1.25 -3.97
C GLU A 76 -11.13 0.03 -4.35
N ALA A 77 -10.55 -1.17 -4.39
CA ALA A 77 -11.29 -2.39 -4.71
C ALA A 77 -12.33 -2.76 -3.64
N GLN A 78 -12.09 -2.40 -2.38
CA GLN A 78 -13.01 -2.61 -1.27
C GLN A 78 -14.02 -1.47 -1.11
N TYR A 79 -13.92 -0.37 -1.86
CA TYR A 79 -14.85 0.75 -1.76
C TYR A 79 -16.29 0.32 -2.05
N ASP A 80 -16.51 -0.41 -3.15
CA ASP A 80 -17.84 -0.91 -3.52
C ASP A 80 -18.40 -1.87 -2.47
N PHE A 81 -17.55 -2.79 -1.98
CA PHE A 81 -17.93 -3.75 -0.96
C PHE A 81 -18.25 -3.08 0.38
N ASN A 82 -17.46 -2.09 0.79
CA ASN A 82 -17.71 -1.33 2.02
C ASN A 82 -18.90 -0.38 1.89
N SER A 83 -19.12 0.21 0.70
CA SER A 83 -20.29 1.06 0.45
C SER A 83 -21.58 0.26 0.48
N MET A 84 -21.54 -1.03 0.13
CA MET A 84 -22.66 -1.96 0.25
C MET A 84 -22.66 -2.75 1.57
N LYS A 85 -21.67 -2.56 2.44
CA LYS A 85 -21.56 -3.27 3.72
C LYS A 85 -22.60 -2.71 4.70
N GLY A 86 -23.78 -3.29 4.68
CA GLY A 86 -24.95 -2.87 5.47
C GLY A 86 -26.22 -2.78 4.64
N ALA A 87 -26.10 -2.68 3.31
CA ALA A 87 -27.22 -2.75 2.40
C ALA A 87 -27.51 -4.23 2.08
N THR A 88 -28.50 -4.80 2.75
CA THR A 88 -29.03 -6.12 2.38
C THR A 88 -29.98 -5.92 1.20
N LEU A 89 -30.26 -6.93 0.37
CA LEU A 89 -31.16 -6.81 -0.82
C LEU A 89 -32.57 -6.25 -0.50
N LEU A 90 -32.97 -6.24 0.77
CA LEU A 90 -34.24 -5.70 1.28
C LEU A 90 -34.10 -4.29 1.89
N SER A 91 -32.93 -3.65 1.76
CA SER A 91 -32.68 -2.31 2.25
C SER A 91 -33.31 -1.28 1.32
N GLU A 92 -34.09 -0.37 1.89
CA GLU A 92 -34.94 0.64 1.22
C GLU A 92 -34.21 1.47 0.15
N GLY A 93 -32.91 1.75 0.34
CA GLY A 93 -32.09 2.49 -0.63
C GLY A 93 -31.67 1.71 -1.90
N ILE A 94 -31.91 0.40 -1.98
CA ILE A 94 -31.68 -0.37 -3.22
C ILE A 94 -32.88 -0.29 -4.14
N ASP A 95 -34.10 -0.13 -3.61
CA ASP A 95 -35.34 -0.08 -4.39
C ASP A 95 -35.42 1.21 -5.23
N GLU A 96 -34.97 2.34 -4.68
CA GLU A 96 -34.77 3.60 -5.43
C GLU A 96 -33.68 3.50 -6.52
N MET A 97 -32.84 2.47 -6.45
CA MET A 97 -31.77 2.20 -7.42
C MET A 97 -32.20 1.19 -8.49
N VAL A 98 -33.44 0.67 -8.42
CA VAL A 98 -34.04 -0.20 -9.43
C VAL A 98 -34.51 0.65 -10.60
N GLY A 99 -33.68 0.72 -11.65
CA GLY A 99 -33.96 1.51 -12.86
C GLY A 99 -32.75 2.29 -13.37
N ILE A 100 -31.73 2.47 -12.53
CA ILE A 100 -30.48 3.13 -12.92
C ILE A 100 -29.59 2.14 -13.68
N VAL A 101 -29.42 2.38 -14.98
CA VAL A 101 -28.68 1.52 -15.91
C VAL A 101 -27.18 1.79 -15.81
N TYR A 102 -26.77 3.06 -15.70
CA TYR A 102 -25.36 3.41 -15.61
C TYR A 102 -24.88 3.55 -14.16
N ARG A 103 -23.85 2.76 -13.80
CA ARG A 103 -23.11 2.92 -12.53
C ARG A 103 -21.64 3.19 -12.79
N PRO A 104 -21.11 4.36 -12.38
CA PRO A 104 -19.70 4.67 -12.52
C PRO A 104 -18.88 3.75 -11.60
N LYS A 105 -17.82 3.16 -12.14
CA LYS A 105 -16.95 2.20 -11.43
C LYS A 105 -15.62 2.79 -10.98
N THR A 106 -15.16 3.86 -11.62
CA THR A 106 -13.89 4.53 -11.28
C THR A 106 -14.17 5.89 -10.63
N GLN A 107 -13.23 6.38 -9.83
CA GLN A 107 -13.38 7.69 -9.21
C GLN A 107 -13.53 8.81 -10.24
N GLU A 108 -12.76 8.75 -11.32
CA GLU A 108 -12.82 9.71 -12.43
C GLU A 108 -14.19 9.69 -13.12
N THR A 109 -14.69 8.50 -13.49
CA THR A 109 -16.00 8.38 -14.14
C THR A 109 -17.14 8.82 -13.23
N ARG A 110 -17.01 8.59 -11.92
CA ARG A 110 -17.97 9.10 -10.95
C ARG A 110 -17.97 10.61 -10.90
N GLN A 111 -16.80 11.25 -10.82
CA GLN A 111 -16.72 12.72 -10.83
C GLN A 111 -17.37 13.32 -12.09
N THR A 112 -17.10 12.74 -13.26
CA THR A 112 -17.74 13.20 -14.51
C THR A 112 -19.25 12.98 -14.50
N TYR A 113 -19.71 11.88 -13.90
CA TYR A 113 -21.14 11.58 -13.78
C TYR A 113 -21.85 12.56 -12.83
N GLU A 114 -21.21 12.96 -11.73
CA GLU A 114 -21.75 14.00 -10.83
C GLU A 114 -21.87 15.36 -11.54
N VAL A 115 -20.87 15.72 -12.37
CA VAL A 115 -20.94 16.94 -13.18
C VAL A 115 -22.10 16.86 -14.18
N LEU A 116 -22.29 15.71 -14.83
CA LEU A 116 -23.42 15.48 -15.73
C LEU A 116 -24.76 15.62 -14.98
N LEU A 117 -24.89 15.03 -13.80
CA LEU A 117 -26.09 15.15 -12.97
C LEU A 117 -26.35 16.61 -12.56
N SER A 118 -25.32 17.37 -12.19
CA SER A 118 -25.49 18.80 -11.86
C SER A 118 -25.97 19.63 -13.05
N PHE A 119 -25.52 19.30 -14.26
CA PHE A 119 -25.97 19.97 -15.48
C PHE A 119 -27.45 19.67 -15.79
N ILE A 120 -27.86 18.42 -15.59
CA ILE A 120 -29.26 17.99 -15.77
C ILE A 120 -30.15 18.64 -14.72
N GLN A 121 -29.71 18.72 -13.46
CA GLN A 121 -30.45 19.37 -12.38
C GLN A 121 -30.66 20.87 -12.66
N GLU A 122 -29.66 21.56 -13.22
CA GLU A 122 -29.81 22.96 -13.63
C GLU A 122 -30.83 23.14 -14.79
N ALA A 123 -30.91 22.17 -15.70
CA ALA A 123 -31.81 22.23 -16.86
C ALA A 123 -33.27 21.85 -16.54
N ILE A 124 -33.49 20.82 -15.73
CA ILE A 124 -34.83 20.25 -15.43
C ILE A 124 -35.39 20.80 -14.11
N GLY A 125 -34.54 21.33 -13.23
CA GLY A 125 -34.89 21.81 -11.90
C GLY A 125 -34.77 20.72 -10.83
N ASP A 126 -35.32 21.00 -9.64
CA ASP A 126 -35.15 20.16 -8.46
C ASP A 126 -36.06 18.91 -8.55
N GLN A 127 -35.48 17.81 -9.03
CA GLN A 127 -36.14 16.52 -9.22
C GLN A 127 -35.52 15.45 -8.31
N PRO A 128 -36.27 14.41 -7.95
CA PRO A 128 -35.73 13.29 -7.19
C PRO A 128 -34.65 12.54 -8.00
N ARG A 129 -33.78 11.84 -7.27
CA ARG A 129 -32.51 11.30 -7.80
C ARG A 129 -32.71 10.21 -8.85
N ASP A 130 -33.77 9.44 -8.73
CA ASP A 130 -34.22 8.43 -9.68
C ASP A 130 -34.49 9.04 -11.07
N ILE A 131 -35.22 10.16 -11.13
CA ILE A 131 -35.54 10.87 -12.39
C ILE A 131 -34.27 11.46 -13.00
N LEU A 132 -33.40 12.07 -12.19
CA LEU A 132 -32.12 12.62 -12.67
C LEU A 132 -31.21 11.53 -13.24
N CYS A 133 -31.15 10.36 -12.60
CA CYS A 133 -30.38 9.24 -13.11
C CYS A 133 -31.00 8.66 -14.40
N GLY A 134 -32.32 8.57 -14.48
CA GLY A 134 -33.02 8.13 -15.70
C GLY A 134 -32.76 9.07 -16.88
N ALA A 135 -32.82 10.38 -16.67
CA ALA A 135 -32.49 11.37 -17.71
C ALA A 135 -31.01 11.29 -18.13
N ALA A 136 -30.10 11.10 -17.16
CA ALA A 136 -28.68 10.92 -17.46
C ALA A 136 -28.42 9.66 -18.31
N ASP A 137 -29.15 8.57 -18.04
CA ASP A 137 -29.05 7.32 -18.80
C ASP A 137 -29.54 7.50 -20.24
N GLU A 138 -30.65 8.21 -20.47
CA GLU A 138 -31.12 8.53 -21.83
C GLU A 138 -30.12 9.39 -22.60
N ILE A 139 -29.58 10.43 -21.96
CA ILE A 139 -28.56 11.30 -22.56
C ILE A 139 -27.30 10.50 -22.91
N LEU A 140 -26.84 9.63 -22.00
CA LEU A 140 -25.69 8.77 -22.27
C LEU A 140 -25.95 7.78 -23.40
N ALA A 141 -27.16 7.25 -23.53
CA ALA A 141 -27.55 6.37 -24.63
C ALA A 141 -27.49 7.11 -25.97
N VAL A 142 -28.07 8.32 -26.07
CA VAL A 142 -28.04 9.14 -27.29
C VAL A 142 -26.62 9.57 -27.65
N LEU A 143 -25.83 10.05 -26.69
CA LEU A 143 -24.47 10.51 -26.94
C LEU A 143 -23.50 9.39 -27.31
N LYS A 144 -23.72 8.16 -26.82
CA LYS A 144 -22.91 6.98 -27.16
C LYS A 144 -23.38 6.26 -28.42
N ASN A 145 -24.47 6.70 -29.06
CA ASN A 145 -24.93 6.11 -30.32
C ASN A 145 -24.10 6.61 -31.50
N ASP A 146 -23.08 5.86 -31.91
CA ASP A 146 -22.17 6.18 -33.02
C ASP A 146 -22.83 6.26 -34.41
N LYS A 147 -24.10 5.84 -34.52
CA LYS A 147 -24.86 5.88 -35.78
C LYS A 147 -25.48 7.25 -36.07
N LEU A 148 -25.64 8.10 -35.05
CA LEU A 148 -26.30 9.40 -35.15
C LEU A 148 -25.27 10.51 -35.36
N LYS A 149 -25.57 11.47 -36.25
CA LYS A 149 -24.74 12.67 -36.42
C LYS A 149 -25.00 13.68 -35.30
N ASP A 150 -24.03 14.56 -35.04
CA ASP A 150 -24.14 15.57 -33.96
C ASP A 150 -25.40 16.46 -34.05
N ARG A 151 -25.85 16.75 -35.28
CA ARG A 151 -27.10 17.49 -35.51
C ARG A 151 -28.35 16.72 -35.08
N GLU A 152 -28.34 15.41 -35.24
CA GLU A 152 -29.44 14.52 -34.86
C GLU A 152 -29.45 14.32 -33.35
N ARG A 153 -28.27 14.11 -32.74
CA ARG A 153 -28.10 14.02 -31.28
C ARG A 153 -28.64 15.27 -30.56
N LYS A 154 -28.36 16.47 -31.09
CA LYS A 154 -28.89 17.72 -30.54
C LYS A 154 -30.41 17.89 -30.69
N ARG A 155 -31.05 17.16 -31.62
CA ARG A 155 -32.51 17.20 -31.79
C ARG A 155 -33.20 16.22 -30.83
N GLU A 156 -32.53 15.11 -30.52
CA GLU A 156 -33.05 14.08 -29.62
C GLU A 156 -32.87 14.43 -28.14
N ILE A 157 -31.88 15.26 -27.80
CA ILE A 157 -31.64 15.85 -26.47
C ILE A 157 -32.39 17.18 -26.36
#